data_AF-A0A9D6NMC0-F1
#
_entry.id   AF-A0A9D6NMC0-F1
#
_cell.length_a   1.000
_cell.length_b   1.000
_cell.length_c   1.000
_cell.angle_alpha   90.00
_cell.angle_beta   90.00
_cell.angle_gamma   90.00
#
_symmetry.space_group_name_H-M   'P 1'
#
loop_
_entity.id
_entity.type
_entity.pdbx_description
1 polymer ?
#
loop_
_entity_poly.entity_id
_entity_poly.type
_entity_poly.pdbx_seq_one_letter_code
_entity_poly.pdbx_strand_id
1 'polypeptide(L)'
;MEDRGSKRESLRRAFQLAYFIHGDRALAIRIVADALTRLEMALAAQDKRLYYTPNGRLLLGHSNAQRFRSKVSMSELHLLQRLVYVASERYERQQEQSSDGTPLDEDDMTIRFIKHLMRITVRRNSFHVTLGLSRLLYNYGTAETMELYSVLVQDPDRVRDDSYYRARKKLLMEELHERFGQFVKLIRGGHGEERFQAQENPGQRAGLVRKCLSLFTPWNTPCVVPDRFDPMRDQIRQLEFEGSDPDKEHPIEVNRMHTVLHPNCYDRLTQALRLDPPEQRLAIPHFFLSTDQSHEKKPPSDREHPPELTEEEITAIFDEVAERARQRKKHSAELLSILVDGIERARLDLAQTTRAQLEVEESAELIEVRAHAKQGNVLLAVYLLTHYNMRSGDRPRVSSITLEGGQKISFAVSASRNSAGDVIGALVDVTYRETNLVRAAWLLWRQLKYRLFKTAECAESAERKTRIEDGGWRIEKPEPGLDPRFADLGLTRSLEVKSATASLVDVKRVYIESLEDDPFGQSVRNELLNRLQASGRFIVTDNPDEADAALKGSVNDQVAFQLVNADGQVLWSRTGSTVQVVEELLADIQRLEGRGEGATRRRGEK
;
A
#
# COMPACT_ATOMS: atom_id res chain seq x y z
N MET A 1 7.65 26.48 9.55
CA MET A 1 6.42 27.23 9.19
C MET A 1 5.94 26.82 7.78
N GLU A 2 6.84 26.55 6.83
CA GLU A 2 6.53 26.09 5.47
C GLU A 2 5.69 24.78 5.41
N ASP A 3 5.97 23.79 6.27
CA ASP A 3 5.24 22.52 6.30
C ASP A 3 3.72 22.68 6.58
N ARG A 4 3.35 23.65 7.45
CA ARG A 4 1.93 23.90 7.75
C ARG A 4 1.18 24.56 6.58
N GLY A 5 1.85 25.43 5.83
CA GLY A 5 1.26 26.06 4.64
C GLY A 5 0.95 25.03 3.55
N SER A 6 1.92 24.14 3.29
CA SER A 6 1.77 23.04 2.30
C SER A 6 0.63 22.08 2.65
N LYS A 7 0.51 21.69 3.93
CA LYS A 7 -0.58 20.82 4.41
C LYS A 7 -1.96 21.44 4.27
N ARG A 8 -2.10 22.74 4.55
CA ARG A 8 -3.37 23.47 4.38
C ARG A 8 -3.79 23.55 2.92
N GLU A 9 -2.85 23.80 2.02
CA GLU A 9 -3.13 23.82 0.58
C GLU A 9 -3.57 22.44 0.07
N SER A 10 -2.88 21.39 0.50
CA SER A 10 -3.25 20.00 0.18
C SER A 10 -4.66 19.64 0.66
N LEU A 11 -5.05 20.12 1.84
CA LEU A 11 -6.38 19.93 2.41
C LEU A 11 -7.44 20.69 1.61
N ARG A 12 -7.19 21.93 1.21
CA ARG A 12 -8.11 22.70 0.34
C ARG A 12 -8.35 21.98 -0.98
N ARG A 13 -7.30 21.46 -1.62
CA ARG A 13 -7.42 20.68 -2.86
C ARG A 13 -8.21 19.38 -2.67
N ALA A 14 -7.96 18.68 -1.57
CA ALA A 14 -8.72 17.48 -1.23
C ALA A 14 -10.22 17.79 -1.03
N PHE A 15 -10.54 18.91 -0.38
CA PHE A 15 -11.90 19.38 -0.22
C PHE A 15 -12.54 19.76 -1.55
N GLN A 16 -11.87 20.56 -2.38
CA GLN A 16 -12.37 20.93 -3.70
C GLN A 16 -12.68 19.69 -4.55
N LEU A 17 -11.80 18.69 -4.51
CA LEU A 17 -12.01 17.43 -5.20
C LEU A 17 -13.21 16.65 -4.65
N ALA A 18 -13.32 16.51 -3.33
CA ALA A 18 -14.45 15.81 -2.70
C ALA A 18 -15.78 16.55 -2.94
N TYR A 19 -15.77 17.88 -2.87
CA TYR A 19 -16.93 18.71 -3.15
C TYR A 19 -17.34 18.63 -4.62
N PHE A 20 -16.39 18.61 -5.56
CA PHE A 20 -16.71 18.40 -6.96
C PHE A 20 -17.40 17.04 -7.21
N ILE A 21 -16.94 15.99 -6.53
CA ILE A 21 -17.52 14.64 -6.68
C ILE A 21 -18.94 14.57 -6.09
N HIS A 22 -19.21 15.23 -4.96
CA HIS A 22 -20.46 15.03 -4.20
C HIS A 22 -21.44 16.21 -4.25
N GLY A 23 -20.95 17.43 -4.45
CA GLY A 23 -21.74 18.68 -4.37
C GLY A 23 -22.24 19.05 -2.98
N ASP A 24 -21.76 18.36 -1.93
CA ASP A 24 -22.18 18.58 -0.55
C ASP A 24 -20.97 18.94 0.32
N ARG A 25 -21.03 20.11 0.98
CA ARG A 25 -19.93 20.65 1.79
C ARG A 25 -19.63 19.79 3.01
N ALA A 26 -20.66 19.40 3.76
CA ALA A 26 -20.50 18.65 4.99
C ALA A 26 -19.99 17.23 4.73
N LEU A 27 -20.41 16.63 3.61
CA LEU A 27 -19.91 15.34 3.14
C LEU A 27 -18.47 15.45 2.64
N ALA A 28 -18.14 16.49 1.88
CA ALA A 28 -16.77 16.74 1.42
C ALA A 28 -15.78 16.89 2.58
N ILE A 29 -16.14 17.64 3.63
CA ILE A 29 -15.34 17.77 4.86
C ILE A 29 -15.10 16.39 5.51
N ARG A 30 -16.16 15.58 5.64
CA ARG A 30 -16.06 14.22 6.20
C ARG A 30 -15.15 13.32 5.37
N ILE A 31 -15.26 13.38 4.04
CA ILE A 31 -14.41 12.61 3.11
C ILE A 31 -12.94 13.02 3.27
N VAL A 32 -12.65 14.31 3.39
CA VAL A 32 -11.28 14.81 3.58
C VAL A 32 -10.70 14.35 4.90
N ALA A 33 -11.44 14.46 6.00
CA ALA A 33 -10.99 13.94 7.31
C ALA A 33 -10.69 12.43 7.25
N ASP A 34 -11.53 11.68 6.54
CA ASP A 34 -11.36 10.25 6.30
C ASP A 34 -10.16 9.91 5.42
N ALA A 35 -9.88 10.70 4.39
CA ALA A 35 -8.72 10.54 3.53
C ALA A 35 -7.43 10.86 4.28
N LEU A 36 -7.41 11.94 5.06
CA LEU A 36 -6.26 12.32 5.90
C LEU A 36 -5.96 11.28 6.98
N THR A 37 -6.99 10.75 7.65
CA THR A 37 -6.82 9.67 8.63
C THR A 37 -6.12 8.46 7.98
N ARG A 38 -6.50 8.11 6.74
CA ARG A 38 -5.87 7.00 6.00
C ARG A 38 -4.46 7.34 5.53
N LEU A 39 -4.22 8.60 5.18
CA LEU A 39 -2.92 9.06 4.69
C LEU A 39 -1.85 8.90 5.77
N GLU A 40 -2.11 9.37 7.00
CA GLU A 40 -1.18 9.21 8.14
C GLU A 40 -0.71 7.77 8.30
N MET A 41 -1.65 6.82 8.14
CA MET A 41 -1.41 5.40 8.32
C MET A 41 -0.70 4.77 7.12
N ALA A 42 -1.06 5.21 5.91
CA ALA A 42 -0.45 4.73 4.68
C ALA A 42 0.99 5.23 4.53
N LEU A 43 1.30 6.46 4.93
CA LEU A 43 2.67 7.00 4.92
C LEU A 43 3.57 6.22 5.87
N ALA A 44 3.11 5.95 7.10
CA ALA A 44 3.85 5.12 8.05
C ALA A 44 4.15 3.70 7.51
N ALA A 45 3.32 3.19 6.60
CA ALA A 45 3.56 1.94 5.90
C ALA A 45 4.50 2.08 4.68
N GLN A 46 4.46 3.22 3.98
CA GLN A 46 5.26 3.48 2.78
C GLN A 46 6.72 3.82 3.08
N ASP A 47 7.04 4.55 4.16
CA ASP A 47 8.42 4.94 4.49
C ASP A 47 9.37 3.74 4.61
N LYS A 48 8.84 2.57 4.99
CA LYS A 48 9.61 1.32 5.06
C LYS A 48 9.87 0.65 3.70
N ARG A 49 9.14 1.02 2.64
CA ARG A 49 9.32 0.48 1.28
C ARG A 49 10.56 1.03 0.57
N LEU A 50 11.10 2.18 1.01
CA LEU A 50 12.31 2.78 0.44
C LEU A 50 13.56 1.92 0.65
N TYR A 51 13.54 0.99 1.61
CA TYR A 51 14.67 0.10 1.91
C TYR A 51 14.75 -1.17 1.04
N TYR A 52 13.80 -1.37 0.11
CA TYR A 52 13.78 -2.58 -0.74
C TYR A 52 14.14 -2.27 -2.19
N THR A 53 15.26 -2.82 -2.66
CA THR A 53 15.66 -2.85 -4.07
C THR A 53 15.03 -4.06 -4.77
N PRO A 54 14.21 -3.89 -5.83
CA PRO A 54 13.65 -5.01 -6.55
C PRO A 54 14.72 -5.75 -7.35
N ASN A 55 14.73 -7.07 -7.24
CA ASN A 55 15.43 -7.95 -8.18
C ASN A 55 14.70 -7.85 -9.52
N GLY A 56 15.31 -7.17 -10.49
CA GLY A 56 14.63 -6.79 -11.73
C GLY A 56 14.48 -7.91 -12.77
N ARG A 57 13.97 -7.51 -13.93
CA ARG A 57 13.58 -8.37 -15.05
C ARG A 57 14.83 -8.80 -15.85
N LEU A 58 15.25 -10.06 -15.73
CA LEU A 58 16.03 -10.72 -16.79
C LEU A 58 15.08 -10.99 -17.95
N LEU A 59 15.16 -10.18 -19.01
CA LEU A 59 14.63 -10.55 -20.32
C LEU A 59 15.63 -11.51 -20.95
N LEU A 60 15.20 -12.73 -21.25
CA LEU A 60 15.98 -13.73 -21.98
C LEU A 60 16.35 -13.13 -23.36
N GLY A 61 17.63 -12.85 -23.56
CA GLY A 61 18.18 -12.54 -24.89
C GLY A 61 19.01 -11.27 -25.00
N HIS A 62 19.05 -10.39 -23.99
CA HIS A 62 19.89 -9.17 -24.02
C HIS A 62 20.79 -9.10 -22.78
N SER A 63 22.07 -8.77 -22.99
CA SER A 63 23.13 -8.77 -21.96
C SER A 63 22.93 -7.72 -20.85
N ASN A 64 21.92 -6.86 -20.94
CA ASN A 64 21.56 -5.84 -19.95
C ASN A 64 20.13 -6.05 -19.46
N ALA A 65 19.97 -6.84 -18.40
CA ALA A 65 18.70 -7.05 -17.71
C ALA A 65 18.23 -5.75 -17.01
N GLN A 66 17.54 -4.88 -17.73
CA GLN A 66 17.01 -3.64 -17.15
C GLN A 66 15.93 -3.94 -16.10
N ARG A 67 16.15 -3.44 -14.89
CA ARG A 67 15.35 -3.69 -13.70
C ARG A 67 14.19 -2.70 -13.58
N PHE A 68 13.17 -2.78 -14.44
CA PHE A 68 12.05 -1.83 -14.37
C PHE A 68 11.13 -2.06 -13.17
N ARG A 69 10.75 -0.99 -12.44
CA ARG A 69 9.65 -1.03 -11.47
C ARG A 69 8.34 -0.81 -12.20
N SER A 70 7.48 -1.82 -12.21
CA SER A 70 6.12 -1.65 -12.74
C SER A 70 5.15 -0.95 -11.79
N LYS A 71 5.60 -0.63 -10.57
CA LYS A 71 4.80 -0.05 -9.49
C LYS A 71 5.19 1.40 -9.33
N VAL A 72 4.25 2.32 -9.51
CA VAL A 72 4.49 3.75 -9.36
C VAL A 72 4.42 4.12 -7.88
N SER A 73 5.53 4.58 -7.31
CA SER A 73 5.53 5.24 -6.01
C SER A 73 4.99 6.66 -6.19
N MET A 74 3.99 7.02 -5.39
CA MET A 74 3.33 8.31 -5.46
C MET A 74 3.80 9.20 -4.32
N SER A 75 3.86 10.52 -4.56
CA SER A 75 4.09 11.48 -3.48
C SER A 75 2.95 11.45 -2.46
N GLU A 76 3.17 11.98 -1.26
CA GLU A 76 2.12 12.16 -0.24
C GLU A 76 0.89 12.87 -0.81
N LEU A 77 1.10 13.90 -1.63
CA LEU A 77 0.04 14.69 -2.24
C LEU A 77 -0.80 13.86 -3.23
N HIS A 78 -0.15 13.07 -4.09
CA HIS A 78 -0.83 12.16 -5.02
C HIS A 78 -1.55 11.04 -4.28
N LEU A 79 -0.99 10.59 -3.15
CA LEU A 79 -1.62 9.59 -2.32
C LEU A 79 -2.88 10.15 -1.64
N LEU A 80 -2.85 11.39 -1.15
CA LEU A 80 -4.02 12.07 -0.61
C LEU A 80 -5.15 12.15 -1.64
N GLN A 81 -4.83 12.59 -2.88
CA GLN A 81 -5.78 12.63 -3.99
C GLN A 81 -6.46 11.28 -4.22
N ARG A 82 -5.66 10.21 -4.25
CA ARG A 82 -6.15 8.85 -4.43
C ARG A 82 -7.03 8.38 -3.25
N LEU A 83 -6.65 8.73 -2.02
CA LEU A 83 -7.42 8.40 -0.82
C LEU A 83 -8.76 9.15 -0.76
N VAL A 84 -8.87 10.34 -1.37
CA VAL A 84 -10.17 11.00 -1.58
C VAL A 84 -11.08 10.14 -2.46
N TYR A 85 -10.58 9.55 -3.55
CA TYR A 85 -11.40 8.64 -4.38
C TYR A 85 -11.90 7.43 -3.62
N VAL A 86 -11.01 6.83 -2.82
CA VAL A 86 -11.33 5.66 -2.00
C VAL A 86 -12.34 6.01 -0.91
N ALA A 87 -12.16 7.14 -0.21
CA ALA A 87 -13.08 7.59 0.83
C ALA A 87 -14.46 8.01 0.27
N SER A 88 -14.50 8.60 -0.92
CA SER A 88 -15.74 8.98 -1.62
C SER A 88 -16.61 7.79 -2.00
N GLU A 89 -16.00 6.68 -2.43
CA GLU A 89 -16.66 5.51 -2.99
C GLU A 89 -17.80 4.96 -2.11
N ARG A 90 -17.60 4.91 -0.79
CA ARG A 90 -18.63 4.39 0.14
C ARG A 90 -19.91 5.21 0.11
N TYR A 91 -19.75 6.53 -0.01
CA TYR A 91 -20.86 7.48 0.04
C TYR A 91 -21.59 7.51 -1.30
N GLU A 92 -20.85 7.38 -2.40
CA GLU A 92 -21.42 7.21 -3.73
C GLU A 92 -22.33 5.99 -3.78
N ARG A 93 -21.84 4.82 -3.33
CA ARG A 93 -22.61 3.56 -3.28
C ARG A 93 -23.84 3.66 -2.39
N GLN A 94 -23.75 4.33 -1.24
CA GLN A 94 -24.89 4.56 -0.36
C GLN A 94 -25.97 5.42 -1.04
N GLN A 95 -25.58 6.50 -1.71
CA GLN A 95 -26.51 7.36 -2.45
C GLN A 95 -27.16 6.61 -3.63
N GLU A 96 -26.42 5.74 -4.30
CA GLU A 96 -26.92 4.91 -5.40
C GLU A 96 -27.89 3.81 -4.97
N GLN A 97 -27.84 3.40 -3.71
CA GLN A 97 -28.75 2.39 -3.14
C GLN A 97 -29.94 3.01 -2.40
N SER A 98 -29.87 4.31 -2.08
CA SER A 98 -30.87 4.98 -1.26
C SER A 98 -32.07 5.41 -2.09
N SER A 99 -33.21 4.72 -1.92
CA SER A 99 -34.49 5.14 -2.50
C SER A 99 -34.99 6.48 -1.96
N ASP A 100 -34.60 6.83 -0.72
CA ASP A 100 -35.03 8.04 0.01
C ASP A 100 -34.06 9.23 -0.16
N GLY A 101 -33.04 9.09 -1.01
CA GLY A 101 -31.98 10.07 -1.19
C GLY A 101 -32.29 11.17 -2.20
N THR A 102 -31.39 12.16 -2.32
CA THR A 102 -31.41 13.10 -3.45
C THR A 102 -31.31 12.32 -4.77
N PRO A 103 -32.21 12.54 -5.74
CA PRO A 103 -32.17 11.81 -7.00
C PRO A 103 -30.82 12.03 -7.69
N LEU A 104 -30.21 10.93 -8.13
CA LEU A 104 -28.99 10.96 -8.94
C LEU A 104 -29.35 11.45 -10.33
N ASP A 105 -28.55 12.38 -10.84
CA ASP A 105 -28.62 12.77 -12.24
C ASP A 105 -27.53 12.10 -13.08
N GLU A 106 -27.56 12.34 -14.38
CA GLU A 106 -26.55 11.79 -15.30
C GLU A 106 -25.16 12.41 -15.11
N ASP A 107 -25.08 13.64 -14.61
CA ASP A 107 -23.80 14.34 -14.41
C ASP A 107 -23.11 13.76 -13.18
N ASP A 108 -23.86 13.47 -12.10
CA ASP A 108 -23.44 12.66 -10.96
C ASP A 108 -22.80 11.34 -11.42
N MET A 109 -23.51 10.59 -12.26
CA MET A 109 -23.03 9.29 -12.74
C MET A 109 -21.83 9.43 -13.66
N THR A 110 -21.79 10.47 -14.49
CA THR A 110 -20.63 10.78 -15.35
C THR A 110 -19.38 11.06 -14.51
N ILE A 111 -19.50 11.92 -13.49
CA ILE A 111 -18.39 12.25 -12.58
C ILE A 111 -17.91 10.99 -11.87
N ARG A 112 -18.82 10.19 -11.31
CA ARG A 112 -18.48 8.93 -10.60
C ARG A 112 -17.82 7.91 -11.51
N PHE A 113 -18.33 7.73 -12.72
CA PHE A 113 -17.77 6.82 -13.71
C PHE A 113 -16.33 7.20 -14.06
N ILE A 114 -16.10 8.48 -14.39
CA ILE A 114 -14.75 8.96 -14.73
C ILE A 114 -13.85 8.86 -13.50
N LYS A 115 -14.30 9.32 -12.32
CA LYS A 115 -13.53 9.20 -11.06
C LYS A 115 -13.11 7.76 -10.79
N HIS A 116 -14.02 6.81 -10.96
CA HIS A 116 -13.74 5.40 -10.72
C HIS A 116 -12.76 4.85 -11.79
N LEU A 117 -12.96 5.18 -13.07
CA LEU A 117 -12.00 4.84 -14.14
C LEU A 117 -10.59 5.37 -13.82
N MET A 118 -10.47 6.62 -13.33
CA MET A 118 -9.19 7.19 -12.92
C MET A 118 -8.61 6.44 -11.73
N ARG A 119 -9.41 6.21 -10.68
CA ARG A 119 -9.01 5.46 -9.48
C ARG A 119 -8.39 4.10 -9.84
N ILE A 120 -9.06 3.33 -10.70
CA ILE A 120 -8.62 1.96 -11.03
C ILE A 120 -7.43 1.94 -11.98
N THR A 121 -7.22 2.98 -12.80
CA THR A 121 -6.10 3.04 -13.77
C THR A 121 -4.86 3.69 -13.17
N VAL A 122 -4.99 4.82 -12.47
CA VAL A 122 -3.87 5.59 -11.87
C VAL A 122 -3.13 4.77 -10.82
N ARG A 123 -3.82 3.93 -10.04
CA ARG A 123 -3.16 3.02 -9.08
C ARG A 123 -2.22 2.00 -9.70
N ARG A 124 -2.30 1.79 -11.02
CA ARG A 124 -1.49 0.82 -11.78
C ARG A 124 -0.26 1.51 -12.36
N ASN A 125 -0.36 2.08 -13.55
CA ASN A 125 0.71 2.78 -14.26
C ASN A 125 0.14 3.58 -15.46
N SER A 126 1.00 4.33 -16.15
CA SER A 126 0.62 5.13 -17.32
C SER A 126 0.02 4.33 -18.47
N PHE A 127 0.40 3.06 -18.66
CA PHE A 127 -0.22 2.16 -19.64
C PHE A 127 -1.73 2.00 -19.39
N HIS A 128 -2.13 1.69 -18.15
CA HIS A 128 -3.55 1.50 -17.83
C HIS A 128 -4.34 2.80 -17.92
N VAL A 129 -3.71 3.93 -17.59
CA VAL A 129 -4.31 5.25 -17.76
C VAL A 129 -4.56 5.54 -19.25
N THR A 130 -3.57 5.29 -20.11
CA THR A 130 -3.69 5.41 -21.57
C THR A 130 -4.79 4.49 -22.11
N LEU A 131 -4.77 3.21 -21.71
CA LEU A 131 -5.76 2.23 -22.13
C LEU A 131 -7.18 2.63 -21.71
N GLY A 132 -7.36 3.00 -20.44
CA GLY A 132 -8.66 3.40 -19.90
C GLY A 132 -9.20 4.66 -20.58
N LEU A 133 -8.36 5.70 -20.71
CA LEU A 133 -8.81 6.94 -21.32
C LEU A 133 -9.09 6.77 -22.82
N SER A 134 -8.15 6.19 -23.57
CA SER A 134 -8.29 6.08 -25.02
C SER A 134 -9.34 5.06 -25.44
N ARG A 135 -9.42 3.88 -24.79
CA ARG A 135 -10.33 2.79 -25.22
C ARG A 135 -11.70 2.81 -24.53
N LEU A 136 -11.82 3.39 -23.33
CA LEU A 136 -13.06 3.35 -22.55
C LEU A 136 -13.75 4.72 -22.43
N LEU A 137 -13.01 5.83 -22.51
CA LEU A 137 -13.62 7.17 -22.49
C LEU A 137 -13.69 7.82 -23.88
N TYR A 138 -12.63 7.70 -24.69
CA TYR A 138 -12.52 8.37 -26.00
C TYR A 138 -12.52 7.42 -27.20
N ASN A 139 -13.04 6.19 -27.08
CA ASN A 139 -13.30 5.26 -28.19
C ASN A 139 -12.25 5.20 -29.34
N TYR A 140 -10.97 5.40 -29.05
CA TYR A 140 -9.89 5.18 -30.00
C TYR A 140 -9.74 3.67 -30.21
N GLY A 141 -9.20 3.26 -31.37
CA GLY A 141 -8.86 1.88 -31.68
C GLY A 141 -7.65 1.38 -30.90
N THR A 142 -7.38 0.07 -30.95
CA THR A 142 -6.17 -0.47 -30.30
C THR A 142 -4.91 0.09 -30.95
N ALA A 143 -4.85 0.17 -32.28
CA ALA A 143 -3.70 0.74 -33.00
C ALA A 143 -3.42 2.19 -32.60
N GLU A 144 -4.44 3.06 -32.64
CA GLU A 144 -4.35 4.46 -32.19
C GLU A 144 -3.86 4.55 -30.72
N THR A 145 -4.33 3.65 -29.84
CA THR A 145 -3.91 3.62 -28.43
C THR A 145 -2.48 3.11 -28.25
N MET A 146 -2.02 2.18 -29.10
CA MET A 146 -0.62 1.72 -29.11
C MET A 146 0.31 2.85 -29.54
N GLU A 147 -0.06 3.63 -30.56
CA GLU A 147 0.69 4.81 -31.01
C GLU A 147 0.79 5.86 -29.90
N LEU A 148 -0.35 6.20 -29.27
CA LEU A 148 -0.39 7.11 -28.12
C LEU A 148 0.55 6.66 -26.99
N TYR A 149 0.50 5.38 -26.62
CA TYR A 149 1.35 4.84 -25.57
C TYR A 149 2.83 4.76 -25.97
N SER A 150 3.13 4.46 -27.24
CA SER A 150 4.51 4.42 -27.75
C SER A 150 5.18 5.79 -27.61
N VAL A 151 4.47 6.86 -27.97
CA VAL A 151 4.96 8.24 -27.80
C VAL A 151 5.11 8.61 -26.32
N LEU A 152 4.22 8.10 -25.46
CA LEU A 152 4.27 8.37 -24.03
C LEU A 152 5.47 7.70 -23.33
N VAL A 153 5.75 6.45 -23.69
CA VAL A 153 6.77 5.64 -23.03
C VAL A 153 8.17 5.89 -23.62
N GLN A 154 8.25 6.29 -24.89
CA GLN A 154 9.49 6.55 -25.65
C GLN A 154 10.49 5.39 -25.60
N ASP A 155 9.97 4.18 -25.51
CA ASP A 155 10.73 2.94 -25.40
C ASP A 155 9.97 1.83 -26.14
N PRO A 156 10.42 1.44 -27.35
CA PRO A 156 9.77 0.42 -28.17
C PRO A 156 9.62 -0.92 -27.45
N ASP A 157 10.57 -1.30 -26.59
CA ASP A 157 10.58 -2.61 -25.91
C ASP A 157 9.49 -2.72 -24.83
N ARG A 158 8.90 -1.58 -24.46
CA ARG A 158 7.80 -1.51 -23.49
C ARG A 158 6.42 -1.55 -24.11
N VAL A 159 6.32 -1.37 -25.43
CA VAL A 159 5.06 -1.50 -26.17
C VAL A 159 4.71 -2.99 -26.25
N ARG A 160 3.47 -3.33 -25.90
CA ARG A 160 2.97 -4.71 -25.90
C ARG A 160 2.18 -4.97 -27.18
N ASP A 161 1.97 -6.25 -27.49
CA ASP A 161 1.14 -6.65 -28.64
C ASP A 161 -0.36 -6.31 -28.44
N ASP A 162 -1.11 -6.31 -29.54
CA ASP A 162 -2.55 -6.02 -29.58
C ASP A 162 -3.36 -6.94 -28.64
N SER A 163 -2.96 -8.20 -28.49
CA SER A 163 -3.68 -9.17 -27.64
C SER A 163 -3.62 -8.75 -26.17
N TYR A 164 -2.47 -8.23 -25.73
CA TYR A 164 -2.30 -7.71 -24.38
C TYR A 164 -3.20 -6.51 -24.09
N TYR A 165 -3.32 -5.57 -25.04
CA TYR A 165 -4.21 -4.40 -24.89
C TYR A 165 -5.67 -4.83 -24.78
N ARG A 166 -6.13 -5.77 -25.61
CA ARG A 166 -7.50 -6.30 -25.57
C ARG A 166 -7.80 -7.02 -24.26
N ALA A 167 -6.89 -7.87 -23.81
CA ALA A 167 -7.04 -8.59 -22.54
C ALA A 167 -7.13 -7.61 -21.36
N ARG A 168 -6.26 -6.60 -21.30
CA ARG A 168 -6.28 -5.59 -20.23
C ARG A 168 -7.49 -4.66 -20.31
N LYS A 169 -7.97 -4.34 -21.51
CA LYS A 169 -9.22 -3.59 -21.70
C LYS A 169 -10.40 -4.36 -21.11
N LYS A 170 -10.48 -5.67 -21.38
CA LYS A 170 -11.53 -6.55 -20.85
C LYS A 170 -11.57 -6.51 -19.32
N LEU A 171 -10.41 -6.65 -18.65
CA LEU A 171 -10.33 -6.56 -17.19
C LEU A 171 -10.79 -5.21 -16.64
N LEU A 172 -10.42 -4.10 -17.29
CA LEU A 172 -10.90 -2.76 -16.90
C LEU A 172 -12.42 -2.63 -17.06
N MET A 173 -12.98 -3.20 -18.12
CA MET A 173 -14.43 -3.21 -18.34
C MET A 173 -15.16 -4.06 -17.31
N GLU A 174 -14.63 -5.22 -16.94
CA GLU A 174 -15.19 -6.07 -15.88
C GLU A 174 -15.23 -5.33 -14.55
N GLU A 175 -14.14 -4.65 -14.18
CA GLU A 175 -14.06 -3.83 -12.94
C GLU A 175 -15.08 -2.67 -12.95
N LEU A 176 -15.24 -1.99 -14.09
CA LEU A 176 -16.27 -0.95 -14.24
C LEU A 176 -17.69 -1.52 -14.20
N HIS A 177 -17.92 -2.69 -14.79
CA HIS A 177 -19.22 -3.35 -14.81
C HIS A 177 -19.58 -3.89 -13.42
N GLU A 178 -18.63 -4.42 -12.65
CA GLU A 178 -18.84 -4.78 -11.25
C GLU A 178 -19.30 -3.56 -10.43
N ARG A 179 -18.75 -2.39 -10.72
CA ARG A 179 -19.11 -1.15 -10.02
C ARG A 179 -20.46 -0.57 -10.45
N PHE A 180 -20.72 -0.50 -11.75
CA PHE A 180 -21.83 0.26 -12.33
C PHE A 180 -22.85 -0.59 -13.07
N GLY A 181 -22.78 -1.93 -13.00
CA GLY A 181 -23.54 -2.84 -13.86
C GLY A 181 -25.05 -2.66 -13.81
N GLN A 182 -25.59 -2.19 -12.68
CA GLN A 182 -27.02 -1.84 -12.56
C GLN A 182 -27.43 -0.59 -13.35
N PHE A 183 -26.47 0.26 -13.71
CA PHE A 183 -26.67 1.55 -14.38
C PHE A 183 -26.19 1.58 -15.82
N VAL A 184 -25.42 0.59 -16.30
CA VAL A 184 -24.86 0.61 -17.67
C VAL A 184 -25.18 -0.68 -18.41
N LYS A 185 -25.30 -0.59 -19.74
CA LYS A 185 -25.47 -1.77 -20.60
C LYS A 185 -24.20 -2.06 -21.38
N LEU A 186 -23.89 -3.35 -21.49
CA LEU A 186 -22.85 -3.86 -22.36
C LEU A 186 -23.44 -4.14 -23.75
N ILE A 187 -22.74 -3.70 -24.78
CA ILE A 187 -23.03 -3.98 -26.18
C ILE A 187 -21.82 -4.63 -26.82
N ARG A 188 -22.05 -5.47 -27.83
CA ARG A 188 -20.98 -6.05 -28.67
C ARG A 188 -20.88 -5.23 -29.95
N GLY A 189 -19.75 -4.59 -30.16
CA GLY A 189 -19.41 -3.87 -31.37
C GLY A 189 -19.01 -4.80 -32.52
N GLY A 190 -18.56 -4.19 -33.62
CA GLY A 190 -17.96 -4.92 -34.73
C GLY A 190 -16.82 -5.84 -34.25
N HIS A 191 -16.75 -7.05 -34.80
CA HIS A 191 -15.79 -8.10 -34.40
C HIS A 191 -15.98 -8.66 -32.98
N GLY A 192 -17.14 -8.45 -32.37
CA GLY A 192 -17.49 -9.05 -31.07
C GLY A 192 -16.86 -8.35 -29.86
N GLU A 193 -16.27 -7.17 -30.06
CA GLU A 193 -15.67 -6.39 -28.98
C GLU A 193 -16.73 -5.83 -28.03
N GLU A 194 -16.62 -6.11 -26.74
CA GLU A 194 -17.52 -5.55 -25.74
C GLU A 194 -17.20 -4.07 -25.47
N ARG A 195 -18.27 -3.27 -25.32
CA ARG A 195 -18.26 -1.83 -25.03
C ARG A 195 -19.47 -1.47 -24.17
N PHE A 196 -19.41 -0.35 -23.46
CA PHE A 196 -20.62 0.22 -22.87
C PHE A 196 -21.46 0.89 -23.96
N GLN A 197 -22.79 0.82 -23.84
CA GLN A 197 -23.68 1.60 -24.69
C GLN A 197 -23.41 3.08 -24.45
N ALA A 198 -22.88 3.78 -25.45
CA ALA A 198 -22.60 5.20 -25.36
C ALA A 198 -23.89 6.02 -25.47
N GLN A 199 -23.87 7.24 -24.93
CA GLN A 199 -24.92 8.24 -25.12
C GLN A 199 -25.01 8.69 -26.57
N GLU A 200 -26.20 9.10 -27.03
CA GLU A 200 -26.42 9.53 -28.43
C GLU A 200 -25.69 10.83 -28.78
N ASN A 201 -25.59 11.77 -27.82
CA ASN A 201 -24.91 13.05 -28.00
C ASN A 201 -23.86 13.28 -26.92
N PRO A 202 -22.72 12.56 -26.98
CA PRO A 202 -21.68 12.64 -25.95
C PRO A 202 -21.03 14.03 -25.90
N GLY A 203 -21.06 14.79 -27.00
CA GLY A 203 -20.52 16.14 -27.09
C GLY A 203 -21.14 17.14 -26.11
N GLN A 204 -22.40 16.95 -25.71
CA GLN A 204 -23.04 17.79 -24.69
C GLN A 204 -22.31 17.77 -23.34
N ARG A 205 -21.63 16.65 -23.02
CA ARG A 205 -20.91 16.47 -21.77
C ARG A 205 -19.40 16.70 -21.89
N ALA A 206 -18.90 17.09 -23.06
CA ALA A 206 -17.47 17.29 -23.28
C ALA A 206 -16.85 18.26 -22.27
N GLY A 207 -17.55 19.36 -21.93
CA GLY A 207 -17.13 20.31 -20.90
C GLY A 207 -16.97 19.68 -19.52
N LEU A 208 -17.97 18.90 -19.08
CA LEU A 208 -17.93 18.18 -17.79
C LEU A 208 -16.79 17.16 -17.76
N VAL A 209 -16.59 16.41 -18.85
CA VAL A 209 -15.49 15.44 -18.96
C VAL A 209 -14.14 16.14 -18.87
N ARG A 210 -13.96 17.24 -19.62
CA ARG A 210 -12.74 18.06 -19.57
C ARG A 210 -12.46 18.55 -18.16
N LYS A 211 -13.49 18.98 -17.43
CA LYS A 211 -13.38 19.42 -16.03
C LYS A 211 -13.01 18.26 -15.10
N CYS A 212 -13.67 17.11 -15.22
CA CYS A 212 -13.34 15.90 -14.45
C CYS A 212 -11.87 15.54 -14.62
N LEU A 213 -11.41 15.43 -15.87
CA LEU A 213 -10.03 15.08 -16.20
C LEU A 213 -9.02 16.10 -15.68
N SER A 214 -9.33 17.39 -15.75
CA SER A 214 -8.49 18.44 -15.16
C SER A 214 -8.35 18.28 -13.64
N LEU A 215 -9.45 18.00 -12.94
CA LEU A 215 -9.45 17.82 -11.48
C LEU A 215 -8.84 16.48 -11.03
N PHE A 216 -8.94 15.45 -11.87
CA PHE A 216 -8.42 14.11 -11.58
C PHE A 216 -6.99 13.87 -12.07
N THR A 217 -6.43 14.83 -12.82
CA THR A 217 -5.01 14.86 -13.16
C THR A 217 -4.17 14.87 -11.87
N PRO A 218 -3.08 14.11 -11.78
CA PRO A 218 -2.22 14.09 -10.59
C PRO A 218 -1.77 15.50 -10.18
N TRP A 219 -1.98 15.88 -8.94
CA TRP A 219 -1.68 17.25 -8.48
C TRP A 219 -0.19 17.62 -8.58
N ASN A 220 0.12 18.91 -8.76
CA ASN A 220 1.49 19.43 -8.83
C ASN A 220 2.39 18.72 -9.85
N THR A 221 1.82 18.32 -10.99
CA THR A 221 2.57 17.76 -12.10
C THR A 221 2.61 18.76 -13.26
N PRO A 222 3.77 18.90 -13.94
CA PRO A 222 3.91 19.85 -15.03
C PRO A 222 3.30 19.33 -16.33
N CYS A 223 2.80 20.25 -17.16
CA CYS A 223 2.48 19.96 -18.56
C CYS A 223 3.78 19.88 -19.37
N VAL A 224 4.22 18.66 -19.69
CA VAL A 224 5.52 18.42 -20.35
C VAL A 224 5.45 18.35 -21.88
N VAL A 225 4.25 18.25 -22.46
CA VAL A 225 4.06 18.17 -23.92
C VAL A 225 4.13 19.58 -24.53
N PRO A 226 5.10 19.87 -25.42
CA PRO A 226 5.22 21.17 -26.09
C PRO A 226 4.01 21.51 -26.97
N ASP A 227 3.78 22.80 -27.23
CA ASP A 227 2.70 23.27 -28.12
C ASP A 227 2.86 22.77 -29.57
N ARG A 228 4.11 22.63 -30.03
CA ARG A 228 4.48 22.12 -31.35
C ARG A 228 5.37 20.91 -31.18
N PHE A 229 4.75 19.77 -30.90
CA PHE A 229 5.43 18.51 -30.71
C PHE A 229 5.30 17.63 -31.97
N ASP A 230 6.41 17.12 -32.49
CA ASP A 230 6.45 16.15 -33.58
C ASP A 230 7.04 14.82 -33.06
N PRO A 231 6.24 13.75 -32.88
CA PRO A 231 6.70 12.49 -32.31
C PRO A 231 7.74 11.76 -33.18
N MET A 232 7.92 12.17 -34.43
CA MET A 232 8.94 11.60 -35.32
C MET A 232 10.30 12.28 -35.19
N ARG A 233 10.37 13.46 -34.55
CA ARG A 233 11.58 14.29 -34.48
C ARG A 233 11.97 14.66 -33.06
N ASP A 234 10.99 14.80 -32.18
CA ASP A 234 11.16 15.32 -30.84
C ASP A 234 11.08 14.19 -29.81
N GLN A 235 11.94 14.26 -28.81
CA GLN A 235 11.83 13.48 -27.58
C GLN A 235 11.39 14.38 -26.42
N ILE A 236 10.51 13.88 -25.57
CA ILE A 236 10.09 14.58 -24.34
C ILE A 236 10.88 14.01 -23.17
N ARG A 237 12.01 14.65 -22.84
CA ARG A 237 12.95 14.15 -21.80
C ARG A 237 12.30 13.83 -20.47
N GLN A 238 11.26 14.58 -20.07
CA GLN A 238 10.54 14.37 -18.81
C GLN A 238 9.62 13.14 -18.80
N LEU A 239 9.43 12.51 -19.96
CA LEU A 239 8.68 11.26 -20.14
C LEU A 239 9.59 10.07 -20.48
N GLU A 240 10.89 10.30 -20.66
CA GLU A 240 11.89 9.28 -20.98
C GLU A 240 12.62 8.84 -19.70
N PHE A 241 12.94 7.55 -19.59
CA PHE A 241 13.65 7.00 -18.45
C PHE A 241 14.91 6.26 -18.92
N GLU A 242 16.07 6.87 -18.71
CA GLU A 242 17.39 6.32 -19.08
C GLU A 242 18.17 5.76 -17.87
N GLY A 243 17.57 5.77 -16.68
CA GLY A 243 18.24 5.42 -15.43
C GLY A 243 18.33 3.91 -15.17
N SER A 244 19.35 3.49 -14.42
CA SER A 244 19.44 2.14 -13.86
C SER A 244 18.70 1.97 -12.53
N ASP A 245 18.42 3.09 -11.84
CA ASP A 245 17.68 3.12 -10.59
C ASP A 245 16.18 3.24 -10.84
N PRO A 246 15.40 2.17 -10.65
CA PRO A 246 13.98 2.18 -10.95
C PRO A 246 13.16 3.08 -10.01
N ASP A 247 13.71 3.58 -8.90
CA ASP A 247 13.02 4.56 -8.08
C ASP A 247 13.00 5.96 -8.71
N LYS A 248 13.94 6.24 -9.60
CA LYS A 248 13.95 7.50 -10.37
C LYS A 248 12.89 7.52 -11.48
N GLU A 249 12.30 6.36 -11.81
CA GLU A 249 11.25 6.26 -12.83
C GLU A 249 9.87 6.72 -12.31
N HIS A 250 9.61 6.65 -11.00
CA HIS A 250 8.31 7.02 -10.42
C HIS A 250 7.80 8.41 -10.81
N PRO A 251 8.58 9.51 -10.68
CA PRO A 251 8.13 10.83 -11.13
C PRO A 251 7.87 10.89 -12.64
N ILE A 252 8.60 10.11 -13.45
CA ILE A 252 8.40 10.02 -14.89
C ILE A 252 7.08 9.32 -15.20
N GLU A 253 6.77 8.20 -14.54
CA GLU A 253 5.47 7.54 -14.67
C GLU A 253 4.31 8.45 -14.27
N VAL A 254 4.47 9.27 -13.23
CA VAL A 254 3.46 10.27 -12.84
C VAL A 254 3.29 11.35 -13.91
N ASN A 255 4.37 11.83 -14.54
CA ASN A 255 4.30 12.75 -15.69
C ASN A 255 3.62 12.12 -16.91
N ARG A 256 3.86 10.82 -17.14
CA ARG A 256 3.18 10.05 -18.19
C ARG A 256 1.67 9.98 -17.90
N MET A 257 1.27 9.70 -16.66
CA MET A 257 -0.15 9.75 -16.27
C MET A 257 -0.74 11.16 -16.46
N HIS A 258 -0.05 12.22 -16.03
CA HIS A 258 -0.48 13.60 -16.26
C HIS A 258 -0.71 13.88 -17.74
N THR A 259 0.23 13.49 -18.59
CA THR A 259 0.17 13.78 -20.03
C THR A 259 -1.09 13.25 -20.68
N VAL A 260 -1.54 12.07 -20.24
CA VAL A 260 -2.76 11.44 -20.72
C VAL A 260 -4.00 12.06 -20.08
N LEU A 261 -3.97 12.32 -18.78
CA LEU A 261 -5.15 12.79 -18.03
C LEU A 261 -5.45 14.27 -18.20
N HIS A 262 -4.43 15.10 -18.41
CA HIS A 262 -4.59 16.53 -18.52
C HIS A 262 -5.12 16.89 -19.92
N PRO A 263 -6.31 17.52 -20.04
CA PRO A 263 -6.95 17.69 -21.35
C PRO A 263 -6.09 18.38 -22.40
N ASN A 264 -5.41 19.48 -22.04
CA ASN A 264 -4.56 20.19 -23.00
C ASN A 264 -3.35 19.35 -23.44
N CYS A 265 -2.80 18.50 -22.57
CA CYS A 265 -1.67 17.64 -22.91
C CYS A 265 -2.12 16.51 -23.85
N TYR A 266 -3.27 15.92 -23.57
CA TYR A 266 -3.85 14.86 -24.39
C TYR A 266 -4.33 15.37 -25.76
N ASP A 267 -4.89 16.58 -25.82
CA ASP A 267 -5.25 17.27 -27.07
C ASP A 267 -4.00 17.46 -27.95
N ARG A 268 -2.89 17.93 -27.36
CA ARG A 268 -1.61 18.09 -28.09
C ARG A 268 -1.06 16.76 -28.59
N LEU A 269 -1.13 15.71 -27.76
CA LEU A 269 -0.64 14.39 -28.10
C LEU A 269 -1.42 13.76 -29.27
N THR A 270 -2.76 13.84 -29.21
CA THR A 270 -3.65 13.33 -30.28
C THR A 270 -3.49 14.14 -31.56
N GLN A 271 -3.37 15.47 -31.46
CA GLN A 271 -3.09 16.34 -32.60
C GLN A 271 -1.74 16.02 -33.27
N ALA A 272 -0.69 15.80 -32.48
CA ALA A 272 0.64 15.48 -33.00
C ALA A 272 0.66 14.16 -33.77
N LEU A 273 -0.17 13.20 -33.37
CA LEU A 273 -0.39 11.92 -34.06
C LEU A 273 -1.42 11.99 -35.19
N ARG A 274 -2.02 13.16 -35.45
CA ARG A 274 -3.08 13.35 -36.46
C ARG A 274 -4.30 12.47 -36.23
N LEU A 275 -4.59 12.17 -34.97
CA LEU A 275 -5.82 11.48 -34.57
C LEU A 275 -6.97 12.47 -34.48
N ASP A 276 -8.20 11.96 -34.55
CA ASP A 276 -9.38 12.80 -34.31
C ASP A 276 -9.33 13.41 -32.90
N PRO A 277 -9.81 14.65 -32.72
CA PRO A 277 -9.85 15.30 -31.41
C PRO A 277 -10.62 14.46 -30.37
N PRO A 278 -10.19 14.43 -29.10
CA PRO A 278 -10.83 13.63 -28.06
C PRO A 278 -12.33 13.86 -27.92
N GLU A 279 -12.78 15.10 -28.07
CA GLU A 279 -14.21 15.48 -28.00
C GLU A 279 -15.06 14.80 -29.08
N GLN A 280 -14.50 14.54 -30.26
CA GLN A 280 -15.20 13.84 -31.36
C GLN A 280 -15.25 12.33 -31.15
N ARG A 281 -14.35 11.78 -30.32
CA ARG A 281 -14.30 10.35 -30.02
C ARG A 281 -14.86 10.00 -28.64
N LEU A 282 -15.40 10.98 -27.92
CA LEU A 282 -15.97 10.81 -26.58
C LEU A 282 -17.13 9.79 -26.58
N ALA A 283 -17.08 8.83 -25.66
CA ALA A 283 -18.02 7.72 -25.56
C ALA A 283 -18.40 7.44 -24.10
N ILE A 284 -19.04 8.41 -23.45
CA ILE A 284 -19.58 8.25 -22.09
C ILE A 284 -20.73 7.23 -22.11
N PRO A 285 -20.78 6.28 -21.15
CA PRO A 285 -21.90 5.36 -21.03
C PRO A 285 -23.24 6.09 -20.86
N HIS A 286 -24.29 5.55 -21.47
CA HIS A 286 -25.66 5.93 -21.14
C HIS A 286 -26.05 5.27 -19.82
N PHE A 287 -26.50 6.07 -18.85
CA PHE A 287 -26.88 5.58 -17.53
C PHE A 287 -28.39 5.32 -17.46
N PHE A 288 -28.76 4.13 -16.99
CA PHE A 288 -30.17 3.72 -16.82
C PHE A 288 -30.61 4.01 -15.39
N LEU A 289 -31.10 5.23 -15.15
CA LEU A 289 -31.61 5.69 -13.85
C LEU A 289 -33.12 5.41 -13.73
N SER A 290 -33.58 5.00 -12.56
CA SER A 290 -35.01 4.73 -12.31
C SER A 290 -35.84 6.01 -12.46
N THR A 291 -36.67 6.07 -13.51
CA THR A 291 -37.44 7.25 -13.96
C THR A 291 -38.60 7.69 -13.05
N ASP A 292 -38.86 7.00 -11.94
CA ASP A 292 -40.10 7.20 -11.15
C ASP A 292 -40.07 8.38 -10.16
N GLN A 293 -39.00 9.16 -10.12
CA GLN A 293 -38.96 10.37 -9.30
C GLN A 293 -39.14 11.61 -10.18
N SER A 294 -40.29 12.26 -9.99
CA SER A 294 -40.78 13.47 -10.63
C SER A 294 -39.70 14.42 -11.17
N HIS A 295 -39.91 14.88 -12.41
CA HIS A 295 -39.14 15.84 -13.20
C HIS A 295 -38.87 17.23 -12.59
N GLU A 296 -38.84 17.37 -11.26
CA GLU A 296 -38.21 18.54 -10.65
C GLU A 296 -36.70 18.43 -10.88
N LYS A 297 -36.25 19.01 -12.00
CA LYS A 297 -34.84 19.21 -12.28
C LYS A 297 -34.23 19.92 -11.08
N LYS A 298 -33.43 19.18 -10.30
CA LYS A 298 -32.60 19.77 -9.26
C LYS A 298 -31.85 20.96 -9.88
N PRO A 299 -31.81 22.12 -9.21
CA PRO A 299 -30.98 23.21 -9.68
C PRO A 299 -29.54 22.68 -9.87
N PRO A 300 -28.84 23.08 -10.95
CA PRO A 300 -27.48 22.66 -11.19
C PRO A 300 -26.66 22.83 -9.91
N SER A 301 -26.05 21.74 -9.43
CA SER A 301 -25.20 21.81 -8.25
C SER A 301 -24.00 22.69 -8.59
N ASP A 302 -23.71 23.70 -7.77
CA ASP A 302 -22.57 24.63 -7.96
C ASP A 302 -21.22 23.95 -7.64
N ARG A 303 -21.00 22.77 -8.21
CA ARG A 303 -19.80 21.94 -8.04
C ARG A 303 -18.58 22.56 -8.69
N GLU A 304 -18.80 23.46 -9.64
CA GLU A 304 -17.74 24.13 -10.39
C GLU A 304 -17.04 25.21 -9.58
N HIS A 305 -17.75 25.79 -8.59
CA HIS A 305 -17.23 26.83 -7.70
C HIS A 305 -17.31 26.35 -6.25
N PRO A 306 -16.46 25.37 -5.87
CA PRO A 306 -16.45 24.88 -4.50
C PRO A 306 -16.23 26.04 -3.52
N PRO A 307 -17.10 26.20 -2.51
CA PRO A 307 -16.95 27.28 -1.55
C PRO A 307 -15.66 27.09 -0.76
N GLU A 308 -14.94 28.17 -0.44
CA GLU A 308 -13.68 28.06 0.28
C GLU A 308 -13.88 27.44 1.67
N LEU A 309 -12.91 26.64 2.13
CA LEU A 309 -12.86 26.17 3.51
C LEU A 309 -12.44 27.31 4.43
N THR A 310 -13.19 27.49 5.52
CA THR A 310 -12.81 28.46 6.54
C THR A 310 -11.65 27.92 7.40
N GLU A 311 -10.93 28.80 8.08
CA GLU A 311 -9.83 28.38 8.96
C GLU A 311 -10.34 27.55 10.15
N GLU A 312 -11.57 27.79 10.60
CA GLU A 312 -12.25 27.00 11.64
C GLU A 312 -12.51 25.58 11.16
N GLU A 313 -12.98 25.39 9.92
CA GLU A 313 -13.21 24.05 9.36
C GLU A 313 -11.90 23.30 9.12
N ILE A 314 -10.86 23.99 8.63
CA ILE A 314 -9.52 23.40 8.50
C ILE A 314 -9.02 22.91 9.86
N THR A 315 -9.19 23.73 10.90
CA THR A 315 -8.82 23.39 12.28
C THR A 315 -9.64 22.21 12.79
N ALA A 316 -10.96 22.21 12.57
CA ALA A 316 -11.85 21.13 12.96
C ALA A 316 -11.50 19.79 12.31
N ILE A 317 -11.11 19.79 11.02
CA ILE A 317 -10.64 18.58 10.33
C ILE A 317 -9.37 18.04 10.99
N PHE A 318 -8.39 18.88 11.28
CA PHE A 318 -7.16 18.45 11.97
C PHE A 318 -7.44 17.94 13.39
N ASP A 319 -8.32 18.61 14.13
CA ASP A 319 -8.73 18.20 15.47
C ASP A 319 -9.45 16.84 15.44
N GLU A 320 -10.29 16.59 14.43
CA GLU A 320 -10.94 15.30 14.23
C GLU A 320 -9.92 14.18 13.96
N VAL A 321 -8.95 14.42 13.07
CA VAL A 321 -7.88 13.46 12.76
C VAL A 321 -7.04 13.18 14.01
N ALA A 322 -6.67 14.22 14.76
CA ALA A 322 -5.93 14.09 16.02
C ALA A 322 -6.73 13.34 17.09
N GLU A 323 -8.05 13.57 17.19
CA GLU A 323 -8.90 12.83 18.13
C GLU A 323 -8.98 11.35 17.77
N ARG A 324 -9.13 11.01 16.48
CA ARG A 324 -9.07 9.62 16.02
C ARG A 324 -7.73 8.97 16.37
N ALA A 325 -6.61 9.70 16.26
CA ALA A 325 -5.30 9.23 16.72
C ALA A 325 -5.24 8.97 18.23
N ARG A 326 -5.80 9.87 19.05
CA ARG A 326 -5.90 9.68 20.51
C ARG A 326 -6.74 8.46 20.85
N GLN A 327 -7.83 8.20 20.13
CA GLN A 327 -8.67 7.01 20.31
C GLN A 327 -7.90 5.72 19.99
N ARG A 328 -7.13 5.67 18.89
CA ARG A 328 -6.26 4.52 18.55
C ARG A 328 -5.29 4.16 19.69
N LYS A 329 -4.67 5.16 20.32
CA LYS A 329 -3.72 4.96 21.42
C LYS A 329 -4.37 4.33 22.66
N LYS A 330 -5.59 4.77 22.99
CA LYS A 330 -6.33 4.30 24.17
C LYS A 330 -6.91 2.90 23.99
N HIS A 331 -7.26 2.52 22.76
CA HIS A 331 -8.04 1.31 22.52
C HIS A 331 -7.18 0.05 22.52
N SER A 332 -7.54 -0.92 23.37
CA SER A 332 -7.06 -2.31 23.26
C SER A 332 -8.13 -3.10 22.50
N ALA A 333 -7.81 -3.55 21.30
CA ALA A 333 -8.75 -4.32 20.53
C ALA A 333 -8.89 -5.73 21.10
N GLU A 334 -10.12 -6.24 21.15
CA GLU A 334 -10.38 -7.66 21.40
C GLU A 334 -10.68 -8.38 20.07
N LEU A 335 -11.42 -7.70 19.20
CA LEU A 335 -11.83 -8.17 17.89
C LEU A 335 -11.36 -7.17 16.84
N LEU A 336 -10.68 -7.68 15.81
CA LEU A 336 -10.33 -6.91 14.62
C LEU A 336 -11.16 -7.36 13.42
N SER A 337 -11.60 -6.41 12.61
CA SER A 337 -12.08 -6.64 11.25
C SER A 337 -10.99 -6.30 10.25
N ILE A 338 -10.84 -7.15 9.25
CA ILE A 338 -9.95 -6.93 8.10
C ILE A 338 -10.86 -6.68 6.90
N LEU A 339 -10.82 -5.46 6.38
CA LEU A 339 -11.63 -5.02 5.26
C LEU A 339 -10.74 -4.87 4.04
N VAL A 340 -11.23 -5.31 2.89
CA VAL A 340 -10.61 -5.13 1.57
C VAL A 340 -11.55 -4.26 0.76
N ASP A 341 -11.09 -3.06 0.40
CA ASP A 341 -11.89 -2.04 -0.31
C ASP A 341 -13.24 -1.73 0.37
N GLY A 342 -13.23 -1.74 1.71
CA GLY A 342 -14.40 -1.47 2.54
C GLY A 342 -15.31 -2.68 2.79
N ILE A 343 -15.03 -3.84 2.17
CA ILE A 343 -15.77 -5.09 2.39
C ILE A 343 -15.01 -5.92 3.42
N GLU A 344 -15.66 -6.33 4.50
CA GLU A 344 -15.06 -7.20 5.49
C GLU A 344 -14.82 -8.61 4.91
N ARG A 345 -13.55 -9.04 4.89
CA ARG A 345 -13.14 -10.34 4.34
C ARG A 345 -12.66 -11.31 5.42
N ALA A 346 -12.25 -10.81 6.59
CA ALA A 346 -11.86 -11.65 7.72
C ALA A 346 -12.08 -10.92 9.06
N ARG A 347 -12.18 -11.72 10.13
CA ARG A 347 -12.18 -11.26 11.52
C ARG A 347 -11.08 -11.95 12.30
N LEU A 348 -10.51 -11.23 13.26
CA LEU A 348 -9.48 -11.72 14.15
C LEU A 348 -9.93 -11.53 15.60
N ASP A 349 -10.36 -12.62 16.24
CA ASP A 349 -10.56 -12.63 17.69
C ASP A 349 -9.22 -12.88 18.37
N LEU A 350 -8.69 -11.82 18.99
CA LEU A 350 -7.36 -11.82 19.61
C LEU A 350 -7.26 -12.73 20.83
N ALA A 351 -8.38 -13.13 21.43
CA ALA A 351 -8.40 -14.15 22.47
C ALA A 351 -8.14 -15.56 21.90
N GLN A 352 -8.36 -15.78 20.59
CA GLN A 352 -8.22 -17.09 19.95
C GLN A 352 -6.96 -17.18 19.09
N THR A 353 -6.73 -16.17 18.25
CA THR A 353 -5.63 -16.13 17.27
C THR A 353 -5.14 -14.70 17.06
N THR A 354 -3.86 -14.56 16.72
CA THR A 354 -3.24 -13.29 16.35
C THR A 354 -2.98 -13.14 14.86
N ARG A 355 -3.33 -14.17 14.08
CA ARG A 355 -3.16 -14.20 12.63
C ARG A 355 -4.46 -14.53 11.90
N ALA A 356 -4.69 -13.86 10.78
CA ALA A 356 -5.72 -14.16 9.80
C ALA A 356 -5.09 -14.19 8.41
N GLN A 357 -5.54 -15.13 7.59
CA GLN A 357 -5.15 -15.24 6.19
C GLN A 357 -6.37 -15.03 5.33
N LEU A 358 -6.23 -14.25 4.27
CA LEU A 358 -7.31 -13.98 3.32
C LEU A 358 -6.77 -13.93 1.89
N GLU A 359 -7.59 -14.37 0.94
CA GLU A 359 -7.35 -14.13 -0.48
C GLU A 359 -7.98 -12.81 -0.89
N VAL A 360 -7.25 -12.03 -1.68
CA VAL A 360 -7.70 -10.77 -2.26
C VAL A 360 -7.56 -10.84 -3.77
N GLU A 361 -8.52 -10.27 -4.47
CA GLU A 361 -8.57 -10.26 -5.93
C GLU A 361 -7.49 -9.33 -6.53
N GLU A 362 -7.12 -9.50 -7.80
CA GLU A 362 -6.16 -8.62 -8.49
C GLU A 362 -6.61 -7.15 -8.47
N SER A 363 -7.92 -6.93 -8.47
CA SER A 363 -8.58 -5.63 -8.37
C SER A 363 -8.53 -5.02 -6.96
N ALA A 364 -8.08 -5.73 -5.93
CA ALA A 364 -8.05 -5.19 -4.57
C ALA A 364 -7.07 -4.03 -4.42
N GLU A 365 -7.47 -2.94 -3.75
CA GLU A 365 -6.69 -1.71 -3.64
C GLU A 365 -6.17 -1.43 -2.23
N LEU A 366 -7.03 -1.59 -1.24
CA LEU A 366 -6.79 -1.15 0.13
C LEU A 366 -7.16 -2.26 1.10
N ILE A 367 -6.27 -2.55 2.04
CA ILE A 367 -6.60 -3.33 3.22
C ILE A 367 -6.67 -2.39 4.41
N GLU A 368 -7.79 -2.43 5.11
CA GLU A 368 -7.99 -1.74 6.38
C GLU A 368 -8.08 -2.78 7.50
N VAL A 369 -7.40 -2.51 8.60
CA VAL A 369 -7.60 -3.26 9.85
C VAL A 369 -8.28 -2.33 10.83
N ARG A 370 -9.47 -2.72 11.31
CA ARG A 370 -10.28 -1.94 12.25
C ARG A 370 -10.46 -2.71 13.54
N ALA A 371 -10.37 -2.02 14.68
CA ALA A 371 -10.75 -2.58 15.96
C ALA A 371 -12.21 -2.28 16.26
N HIS A 372 -12.96 -3.28 16.73
CA HIS A 372 -14.28 -3.04 17.28
C HIS A 372 -14.17 -2.34 18.64
N ALA A 373 -14.88 -1.23 18.80
CA ALA A 373 -15.08 -0.56 20.08
C ALA A 373 -16.57 -0.37 20.36
N LYS A 374 -16.90 -0.16 21.65
CA LYS A 374 -18.28 0.16 22.07
C LYS A 374 -18.83 1.43 21.40
N GLN A 375 -17.94 2.37 21.06
CA GLN A 375 -18.27 3.65 20.43
C GLN A 375 -18.07 3.66 18.90
N GLY A 376 -17.92 2.48 18.28
CA GLY A 376 -17.72 2.33 16.84
C GLY A 376 -16.37 1.72 16.48
N ASN A 377 -16.17 1.45 15.20
CA ASN A 377 -14.95 0.81 14.71
C ASN A 377 -13.82 1.83 14.57
N VAL A 378 -12.67 1.54 15.16
CA VAL A 378 -11.47 2.41 15.11
C VAL A 378 -10.51 1.87 14.05
N LEU A 379 -10.11 2.70 13.08
CA LEU A 379 -9.14 2.32 12.06
C LEU A 379 -7.73 2.19 12.69
N LEU A 380 -7.12 1.01 12.59
CA LEU A 380 -5.83 0.69 13.20
C LEU A 380 -4.68 0.55 12.19
N ALA A 381 -4.91 0.00 11.00
CA ALA A 381 -3.90 -0.01 9.95
C ALA A 381 -4.53 0.19 8.57
N VAL A 382 -3.74 0.77 7.67
CA VAL A 382 -4.07 0.90 6.25
C VAL A 382 -2.88 0.37 5.45
N TYR A 383 -3.14 -0.56 4.54
CA TYR A 383 -2.14 -1.10 3.64
C TYR A 383 -2.61 -0.98 2.20
N LEU A 384 -1.90 -0.18 1.42
CA LEU A 384 -2.16 -0.01 -0.01
C LEU A 384 -1.55 -1.18 -0.78
N LEU A 385 -2.43 -1.97 -1.35
CA LEU A 385 -2.09 -3.09 -2.20
C LEU A 385 -1.47 -2.58 -3.50
N THR A 386 -0.38 -3.24 -3.89
CA THR A 386 0.30 -2.99 -5.15
C THR A 386 0.48 -4.33 -5.84
N HIS A 387 -0.59 -4.90 -6.39
CA HIS A 387 -0.59 -6.30 -6.84
C HIS A 387 0.04 -6.56 -8.21
N TYR A 388 0.36 -5.51 -8.96
CA TYR A 388 0.47 -5.64 -10.41
C TYR A 388 1.73 -6.27 -10.99
N ASN A 389 2.56 -7.03 -10.24
CA ASN A 389 3.64 -7.89 -10.79
C ASN A 389 4.37 -8.70 -9.70
N MET A 390 3.67 -9.52 -8.92
CA MET A 390 4.36 -10.52 -8.11
C MET A 390 4.69 -11.75 -8.99
N ARG A 391 5.98 -12.09 -9.11
CA ARG A 391 6.44 -13.24 -9.90
C ARG A 391 6.23 -14.56 -9.16
N SER A 392 6.35 -15.67 -9.89
CA SER A 392 6.34 -16.99 -9.27
C SER A 392 7.65 -17.16 -8.49
N GLY A 393 7.56 -17.45 -7.19
CA GLY A 393 8.72 -17.56 -6.31
C GLY A 393 9.17 -16.26 -5.63
N ASP A 394 8.47 -15.13 -5.80
CA ASP A 394 8.76 -13.93 -5.01
C ASP A 394 8.48 -14.21 -3.53
N ARG A 395 9.46 -13.90 -2.67
CA ARG A 395 9.27 -13.94 -1.22
C ARG A 395 8.09 -13.03 -0.84
N PRO A 396 7.23 -13.45 0.11
CA PRO A 396 6.14 -12.62 0.59
C PRO A 396 6.67 -11.23 0.98
N ARG A 397 6.02 -10.19 0.47
CA ARG A 397 6.37 -8.82 0.85
C ARG A 397 5.78 -8.52 2.21
N VAL A 398 6.65 -8.42 3.21
CA VAL A 398 6.27 -8.11 4.58
C VAL A 398 6.32 -6.60 4.78
N SER A 399 5.25 -6.04 5.33
CA SER A 399 5.16 -4.65 5.77
C SER A 399 4.60 -4.64 7.17
N SER A 400 5.04 -3.73 8.02
CA SER A 400 4.50 -3.61 9.37
C SER A 400 4.35 -2.17 9.81
N ILE A 401 3.25 -1.90 10.51
CA ILE A 401 2.94 -0.61 11.12
C ILE A 401 2.91 -0.84 12.63
N THR A 402 3.65 -0.02 13.37
CA THR A 402 3.59 0.00 14.83
C THR A 402 2.86 1.27 15.23
N LEU A 403 1.73 1.13 15.91
CA LEU A 403 0.91 2.23 16.38
C LEU A 403 1.46 2.79 17.69
N GLU A 404 1.00 3.99 18.04
CA GLU A 404 1.47 4.75 19.21
C GLU A 404 1.14 4.07 20.54
N GLY A 405 0.17 3.15 20.55
CA GLY A 405 -0.18 2.32 21.71
C GLY A 405 0.64 1.04 21.85
N GLY A 406 1.62 0.80 20.97
CA GLY A 406 2.42 -0.41 20.95
C GLY A 406 1.76 -1.59 20.23
N GLN A 407 0.70 -1.36 19.45
CA GLN A 407 0.13 -2.41 18.60
C GLN A 407 0.94 -2.49 17.29
N LYS A 408 1.48 -3.65 16.95
CA LYS A 408 2.15 -3.92 15.66
C LYS A 408 1.23 -4.77 14.79
N ILE A 409 0.86 -4.23 13.63
CA ILE A 409 0.10 -4.93 12.60
C ILE A 409 1.04 -5.17 11.42
N SER A 410 1.15 -6.42 10.98
CA SER A 410 2.01 -6.82 9.87
C SER A 410 1.17 -7.44 8.75
N PHE A 411 1.52 -7.12 7.52
CA PHE A 411 0.94 -7.63 6.30
C PHE A 411 2.03 -8.38 5.53
N ALA A 412 1.87 -9.68 5.32
CA ALA A 412 2.70 -10.44 4.40
C ALA A 412 1.86 -10.76 3.16
N VAL A 413 2.29 -10.27 2.00
CA VAL A 413 1.53 -10.40 0.75
C VAL A 413 2.32 -11.24 -0.25
N SER A 414 1.69 -12.30 -0.75
CA SER A 414 2.23 -13.16 -1.82
C SER A 414 1.22 -13.28 -2.96
N ALA A 415 1.68 -13.55 -4.19
CA ALA A 415 0.77 -13.79 -5.32
C ALA A 415 -0.12 -15.02 -5.06
N SER A 416 -1.41 -14.92 -5.36
CA SER A 416 -2.29 -16.08 -5.52
C SER A 416 -2.38 -16.41 -7.01
N ARG A 417 -2.30 -17.70 -7.35
CA ARG A 417 -2.26 -18.18 -8.73
C ARG A 417 -3.32 -19.25 -8.98
N ASN A 418 -3.88 -19.27 -10.19
CA ASN A 418 -4.71 -20.37 -10.63
C ASN A 418 -3.86 -21.61 -10.99
N SER A 419 -4.52 -22.71 -11.36
CA SER A 419 -3.87 -23.94 -11.82
C SER A 419 -3.03 -23.77 -13.10
N ALA A 420 -3.32 -22.75 -13.91
CA ALA A 420 -2.54 -22.40 -15.11
C ALA A 420 -1.29 -21.56 -14.79
N GLY A 421 -1.11 -21.14 -13.54
CA GLY A 421 0.01 -20.31 -13.09
C GLY A 421 -0.20 -18.80 -13.28
N ASP A 422 -1.37 -18.36 -13.75
CA ASP A 422 -1.71 -16.95 -13.85
C ASP A 422 -1.96 -16.35 -12.47
N VAL A 423 -1.51 -15.13 -12.26
CA VAL A 423 -1.81 -14.38 -11.02
C VAL A 423 -3.27 -13.97 -11.07
N ILE A 424 -4.08 -14.49 -10.15
CA ILE A 424 -5.50 -14.15 -10.02
C ILE A 424 -5.77 -13.17 -8.86
N GLY A 425 -4.74 -12.93 -8.03
CA GLY A 425 -4.85 -12.05 -6.87
C GLY A 425 -3.65 -12.17 -5.95
N ALA A 426 -3.88 -12.03 -4.65
CA ALA A 426 -2.88 -12.22 -3.63
C ALA A 426 -3.41 -12.95 -2.40
N LEU A 427 -2.53 -13.72 -1.77
CA LEU A 427 -2.73 -14.25 -0.44
C LEU A 427 -2.12 -13.26 0.55
N VAL A 428 -2.92 -12.81 1.51
CA VAL A 428 -2.53 -11.82 2.51
C VAL A 428 -2.61 -12.45 3.88
N ASP A 429 -1.47 -12.43 4.57
CA ASP A 429 -1.36 -12.79 5.97
C ASP A 429 -1.30 -11.52 6.83
N VAL A 430 -2.33 -11.31 7.64
CA VAL A 430 -2.42 -10.20 8.59
C VAL A 430 -2.09 -10.74 9.98
N THR A 431 -1.06 -10.19 10.61
CA THR A 431 -0.62 -10.58 11.95
C THR A 431 -0.66 -9.41 12.91
N TYR A 432 -1.15 -9.66 14.12
CA TYR A 432 -1.20 -8.70 15.22
C TYR A 432 -0.22 -9.08 16.34
N ARG A 433 0.46 -8.09 16.92
CA ARG A 433 1.32 -8.27 18.10
C ARG A 433 1.28 -7.03 18.99
N GLU A 434 1.23 -7.23 20.30
CA GLU A 434 1.49 -6.17 21.28
C GLU A 434 3.01 -6.05 21.52
N THR A 435 3.58 -4.86 21.34
CA THR A 435 4.96 -4.51 21.66
C THR A 435 5.11 -3.93 23.07
N ASN A 436 4.02 -3.40 23.64
CA ASN A 436 4.00 -2.98 25.04
C ASN A 436 3.89 -4.21 25.96
N LEU A 437 4.85 -4.35 26.89
CA LEU A 437 4.96 -5.52 27.77
C LEU A 437 3.69 -5.81 28.58
N VAL A 438 3.06 -4.77 29.12
CA VAL A 438 1.86 -4.91 29.97
C VAL A 438 0.68 -5.44 29.14
N ARG A 439 0.49 -4.89 27.94
CA ARG A 439 -0.57 -5.32 27.02
C ARG A 439 -0.31 -6.72 26.48
N ALA A 440 0.94 -7.05 26.16
CA ALA A 440 1.33 -8.38 25.72
C ALA A 440 1.04 -9.45 26.78
N ALA A 441 1.39 -9.19 28.05
CA ALA A 441 1.09 -10.09 29.16
C ALA A 441 -0.42 -10.31 29.33
N TRP A 442 -1.21 -9.26 29.21
CA TRP A 442 -2.66 -9.35 29.33
C TRP A 442 -3.32 -10.10 28.15
N LEU A 443 -2.82 -9.88 26.92
CA LEU A 443 -3.26 -10.64 25.75
C LEU A 443 -2.97 -12.13 25.90
N LEU A 444 -1.78 -12.50 26.38
CA LEU A 444 -1.41 -13.89 26.68
C LEU A 444 -2.34 -14.50 27.74
N TRP A 445 -2.64 -13.78 28.81
CA TRP A 445 -3.56 -14.24 29.84
C TRP A 445 -4.96 -14.52 29.29
N ARG A 446 -5.46 -13.66 28.40
CA ARG A 446 -6.75 -13.88 27.71
C ARG A 446 -6.74 -15.12 26.84
N GLN A 447 -5.67 -15.34 26.08
CA GLN A 447 -5.52 -16.52 25.23
C GLN A 447 -5.45 -17.80 26.06
N LEU A 448 -4.73 -17.78 27.19
CA LEU A 448 -4.68 -18.89 28.13
C LEU A 448 -6.07 -19.17 28.72
N LYS A 449 -6.78 -18.13 29.18
CA LYS A 449 -8.15 -18.25 29.69
C LYS A 449 -9.07 -18.89 28.65
N TYR A 450 -9.07 -18.39 27.41
CA TYR A 450 -9.88 -18.94 26.32
C TYR A 450 -9.58 -20.44 26.07
N ARG A 451 -8.30 -20.82 26.04
CA ARG A 451 -7.89 -22.23 25.88
C ARG A 451 -8.42 -23.11 27.01
N LEU A 452 -8.32 -22.66 28.26
CA LEU A 452 -8.82 -23.40 29.43
C LEU A 452 -10.34 -23.60 29.40
N PHE A 453 -11.10 -22.55 29.07
CA PHE A 453 -12.55 -22.66 28.93
C PHE A 453 -12.96 -23.60 27.80
N LYS A 454 -12.30 -23.49 26.64
CA LYS A 454 -12.58 -24.38 25.50
C LYS A 454 -12.26 -25.84 25.81
N THR A 455 -11.18 -26.12 26.56
CA THR A 455 -10.89 -27.48 27.01
C THR A 455 -11.94 -28.02 27.99
N ALA A 456 -12.47 -27.18 28.86
CA ALA A 456 -13.53 -27.58 29.80
C ALA A 456 -14.85 -27.89 29.05
N GLU A 457 -15.26 -27.06 28.09
CA GLU A 457 -16.45 -27.32 27.25
C GLU A 457 -16.30 -28.59 26.40
N CYS A 458 -15.10 -28.85 25.86
CA CYS A 458 -14.82 -30.09 25.14
C CYS A 458 -14.87 -31.32 26.05
N ALA A 459 -14.37 -31.22 27.30
CA ALA A 459 -14.45 -32.29 28.27
C ALA A 459 -15.90 -32.57 28.69
N GLU A 460 -16.69 -31.53 28.95
CA GLU A 460 -18.10 -31.66 29.34
C GLU A 460 -18.97 -32.18 28.18
N SER A 461 -18.69 -31.78 26.94
CA SER A 461 -19.34 -32.34 25.74
C SER A 461 -18.94 -33.81 25.47
N ALA A 462 -17.69 -34.19 25.76
CA ALA A 462 -17.24 -35.56 25.65
C ALA A 462 -17.92 -36.45 26.70
N GLU A 463 -17.98 -36.00 27.97
CA GLU A 463 -18.70 -36.69 29.04
C GLU A 463 -20.21 -36.81 28.77
N ARG A 464 -20.81 -35.81 28.11
CA ARG A 464 -22.23 -35.87 27.72
C ARG A 464 -22.48 -36.84 26.57
N LYS A 465 -21.53 -37.00 25.64
CA LYS A 465 -21.61 -38.02 24.57
C LYS A 465 -21.41 -39.44 25.12
N THR A 466 -20.44 -39.66 26.01
CA THR A 466 -20.25 -40.98 26.65
C THR A 466 -21.48 -41.37 27.46
N ARG A 467 -22.14 -40.42 28.13
CA ARG A 467 -23.39 -40.68 28.88
C ARG A 467 -24.61 -41.01 28.00
N ILE A 468 -24.59 -40.68 26.71
CA ILE A 468 -25.64 -41.07 25.74
C ILE A 468 -25.32 -42.44 25.11
N GLU A 469 -24.04 -42.80 25.00
CA GLU A 469 -23.58 -44.09 24.46
C GLU A 469 -23.52 -45.22 25.51
N ASP A 470 -23.50 -44.91 26.81
CA ASP A 470 -23.58 -45.89 27.91
C ASP A 470 -24.97 -46.56 28.08
N GLY A 471 -25.86 -46.39 27.10
CA GLY A 471 -27.04 -47.20 26.89
C GLY A 471 -26.78 -48.48 26.08
N GLY A 472 -25.67 -49.21 26.28
CA GLY A 472 -25.52 -50.54 25.66
C GLY A 472 -24.11 -51.10 25.53
N TRP A 473 -23.86 -52.12 26.36
CA TRP A 473 -22.85 -53.19 26.27
C TRP A 473 -21.45 -52.96 26.83
N ARG A 474 -21.15 -53.88 27.75
CA ARG A 474 -19.97 -54.08 28.59
C ARG A 474 -18.95 -54.94 27.84
N ILE A 475 -17.70 -54.48 27.68
CA ILE A 475 -16.52 -55.33 27.48
C ILE A 475 -15.33 -54.75 28.28
N GLU A 476 -14.50 -55.65 28.77
CA GLU A 476 -13.60 -55.61 29.92
C GLU A 476 -12.32 -54.74 29.80
N LYS A 477 -11.76 -54.42 30.97
CA LYS A 477 -10.46 -53.77 31.26
C LYS A 477 -9.26 -54.45 30.56
N PRO A 478 -8.13 -53.71 30.38
CA PRO A 478 -7.05 -53.83 31.37
C PRO A 478 -6.47 -52.48 31.85
N GLU A 479 -5.68 -52.57 32.92
CA GLU A 479 -5.28 -51.52 33.87
C GLU A 479 -3.83 -50.98 33.61
N PRO A 480 -3.21 -50.11 34.46
CA PRO A 480 -2.71 -48.80 34.05
C PRO A 480 -1.17 -48.61 34.18
N GLY A 481 -0.66 -47.46 33.71
CA GLY A 481 0.75 -47.04 33.90
C GLY A 481 0.87 -45.55 34.24
N LEU A 482 1.58 -45.28 35.35
CA LEU A 482 2.00 -43.98 35.95
C LEU A 482 2.83 -43.11 34.97
N ASP A 483 3.12 -41.81 35.12
CA ASP A 483 3.38 -40.91 36.27
C ASP A 483 3.34 -39.43 35.76
N PRO A 484 2.95 -38.42 36.55
CA PRO A 484 3.01 -37.00 36.17
C PRO A 484 4.28 -36.34 36.71
N ARG A 485 4.82 -35.32 36.02
CA ARG A 485 5.68 -34.27 36.62
C ARG A 485 6.17 -33.25 35.59
N PHE A 486 5.75 -31.98 35.76
CA PHE A 486 6.61 -30.85 36.15
C PHE A 486 5.92 -29.52 35.82
N ALA A 487 5.53 -28.81 36.87
CA ALA A 487 5.53 -27.37 36.90
C ALA A 487 6.98 -26.92 37.17
N ASP A 488 7.46 -25.90 36.46
CA ASP A 488 8.46 -25.01 37.05
C ASP A 488 8.28 -23.57 36.57
N LEU A 489 8.30 -22.67 37.55
CA LEU A 489 8.08 -21.24 37.47
C LEU A 489 9.44 -20.56 37.36
N GLY A 490 9.78 -20.08 36.17
CA GLY A 490 10.95 -19.22 35.95
C GLY A 490 10.57 -17.74 35.87
N LEU A 491 10.35 -17.10 37.02
CA LEU A 491 10.39 -15.64 37.16
C LEU A 491 11.84 -15.17 37.02
N THR A 492 12.18 -14.42 35.97
CA THR A 492 13.36 -13.55 35.99
C THR A 492 13.04 -12.14 35.52
N ARG A 493 13.41 -11.22 36.43
CA ARG A 493 13.39 -9.76 36.40
C ARG A 493 13.87 -9.11 35.10
N SER A 494 13.13 -8.06 34.78
CA SER A 494 13.39 -6.82 34.03
C SER A 494 14.83 -6.44 33.70
N LEU A 495 15.02 -5.88 32.50
CA LEU A 495 15.71 -4.59 32.32
C LEU A 495 15.04 -3.83 31.14
N GLU A 496 14.65 -2.59 31.40
CA GLU A 496 14.16 -1.62 30.42
C GLU A 496 15.20 -1.37 29.33
N VAL A 497 14.78 -1.27 28.05
CA VAL A 497 15.60 -0.61 27.03
C VAL A 497 14.84 0.62 26.54
N LYS A 498 15.27 1.77 27.05
CA LYS A 498 15.02 3.07 26.43
C LYS A 498 15.83 3.13 25.15
N SER A 499 15.16 3.45 24.05
CA SER A 499 15.78 3.87 22.79
C SER A 499 16.61 5.13 23.03
N ALA A 500 17.90 4.95 23.33
CA ALA A 500 18.92 5.97 23.19
C ALA A 500 19.75 5.60 21.96
N THR A 501 20.05 6.58 21.11
CA THR A 501 20.95 6.49 19.96
C THR A 501 22.19 5.66 20.31
N ALA A 502 22.27 4.42 19.80
CA ALA A 502 23.32 3.48 20.17
C ALA A 502 24.69 4.03 19.72
N SER A 503 25.60 4.25 20.67
CA SER A 503 27.00 4.50 20.36
C SER A 503 27.71 3.19 20.04
N LEU A 504 28.90 3.24 19.41
CA LEU A 504 29.67 2.04 19.06
C LEU A 504 29.93 1.10 20.26
N VAL A 505 29.99 1.66 21.48
CA VAL A 505 30.21 0.90 22.73
C VAL A 505 28.94 0.15 23.18
N ASP A 506 27.76 0.67 22.85
CA ASP A 506 26.47 0.12 23.30
C ASP A 506 26.01 -1.08 22.47
N VAL A 507 26.64 -1.33 21.32
CA VAL A 507 26.32 -2.44 20.41
C VAL A 507 26.70 -3.77 21.06
N LYS A 508 25.71 -4.65 21.29
CA LYS A 508 25.92 -6.01 21.83
C LYS A 508 25.49 -7.09 20.85
N ARG A 509 24.41 -6.85 20.09
CA ARG A 509 23.87 -7.77 19.10
C ARG A 509 24.15 -7.25 17.70
N VAL A 510 24.79 -8.07 16.87
CA VAL A 510 25.18 -7.67 15.51
C VAL A 510 24.56 -8.62 14.50
N TYR A 511 23.89 -8.06 13.49
CA TYR A 511 23.42 -8.79 12.32
C TYR A 511 24.44 -8.64 11.18
N ILE A 512 24.77 -9.71 10.47
CA ILE A 512 25.69 -9.66 9.32
C ILE A 512 24.86 -9.70 8.03
N GLU A 513 24.84 -8.59 7.31
CA GLU A 513 24.13 -8.45 6.04
C GLU A 513 24.87 -9.19 4.91
N SER A 514 24.12 -9.88 4.03
CA SER A 514 24.71 -10.71 2.98
C SER A 514 25.51 -9.88 1.98
N LEU A 515 26.74 -10.32 1.69
CA LEU A 515 27.75 -9.63 0.88
C LEU A 515 27.64 -9.91 -0.63
N GLU A 516 26.43 -10.24 -1.12
CA GLU A 516 26.10 -10.87 -2.42
C GLU A 516 25.84 -12.39 -2.30
N ASP A 517 25.02 -12.95 -3.21
CA ASP A 517 24.59 -14.37 -3.22
C ASP A 517 25.64 -15.31 -3.88
N ASP A 518 26.86 -14.83 -4.09
CA ASP A 518 27.93 -15.60 -4.71
C ASP A 518 28.74 -16.44 -3.68
N PRO A 519 29.46 -17.50 -4.11
CA PRO A 519 30.22 -18.35 -3.19
C PRO A 519 31.29 -17.60 -2.39
N PHE A 520 31.82 -16.51 -2.94
CA PHE A 520 32.82 -15.68 -2.28
C PHE A 520 32.21 -14.85 -1.14
N GLY A 521 31.09 -14.16 -1.38
CA GLY A 521 30.34 -13.43 -0.35
C GLY A 521 29.88 -14.31 0.81
N GLN A 522 29.47 -15.55 0.52
CA GLN A 522 29.15 -16.54 1.57
C GLN A 522 30.37 -16.96 2.40
N SER A 523 31.54 -17.13 1.76
CA SER A 523 32.79 -17.44 2.46
C SER A 523 33.21 -16.30 3.39
N VAL A 524 33.12 -15.05 2.94
CA VAL A 524 33.45 -13.87 3.75
C VAL A 524 32.47 -13.71 4.92
N ARG A 525 31.17 -13.94 4.69
CA ARG A 525 30.13 -13.91 5.74
C ARG A 525 30.38 -14.94 6.84
N ASN A 526 30.69 -16.18 6.47
CA ASN A 526 30.95 -17.25 7.45
C ASN A 526 32.21 -16.96 8.28
N GLU A 527 33.25 -16.42 7.66
CA GLU A 527 34.47 -16.02 8.36
C GLU A 527 34.22 -14.86 9.35
N LEU A 528 33.41 -13.86 8.97
CA LEU A 528 32.99 -12.79 9.86
C LEU A 528 32.19 -13.31 11.05
N LEU A 529 31.24 -14.21 10.79
CA LEU A 529 30.38 -14.80 11.82
C LEU A 529 31.23 -15.54 12.86
N ASN A 530 32.13 -16.41 12.40
CA ASN A 530 33.01 -17.18 13.28
C ASN A 530 33.90 -16.26 14.13
N ARG A 531 34.46 -15.19 13.55
CA ARG A 531 35.35 -14.27 14.28
C ARG A 531 34.63 -13.38 15.27
N LEU A 532 33.47 -12.84 14.90
CA LEU A 532 32.68 -12.02 15.81
C LEU A 532 32.17 -12.84 16.99
N GLN A 533 31.77 -14.10 16.75
CA GLN A 533 31.43 -15.03 17.84
C GLN A 533 32.64 -15.38 18.70
N ALA A 534 33.80 -15.69 18.08
CA ALA A 534 35.03 -16.02 18.80
C ALA A 534 35.56 -14.86 19.65
N SER A 535 35.24 -13.61 19.30
CA SER A 535 35.61 -12.43 20.11
C SER A 535 34.93 -12.40 21.47
N GLY A 536 33.80 -13.10 21.65
CA GLY A 536 32.99 -13.08 22.89
C GLY A 536 32.33 -11.73 23.21
N ARG A 537 32.58 -10.67 22.43
CA ARG A 537 32.06 -9.31 22.65
C ARG A 537 30.68 -9.07 22.03
N PHE A 538 30.34 -9.83 20.99
CA PHE A 538 29.11 -9.67 20.23
C PHE A 538 28.28 -10.95 20.23
N ILE A 539 26.95 -10.78 20.27
CA ILE A 539 25.99 -11.83 19.98
C ILE A 539 25.59 -11.68 18.51
N VAL A 540 26.04 -12.59 17.66
CA VAL A 540 25.63 -12.59 16.25
C VAL A 540 24.22 -13.17 16.15
N THR A 541 23.30 -12.45 15.51
CA THR A 541 21.91 -12.89 15.29
C THR A 541 21.62 -13.02 13.80
N ASP A 542 20.78 -13.99 13.44
CA ASP A 542 20.25 -14.16 12.09
C ASP A 542 18.99 -13.31 11.83
N ASN A 543 18.44 -12.69 12.88
CA ASN A 543 17.28 -11.83 12.80
C ASN A 543 17.68 -10.34 12.88
N PRO A 544 17.55 -9.55 11.80
CA PRO A 544 17.92 -8.14 11.81
C PRO A 544 17.09 -7.31 12.80
N ASP A 545 15.86 -7.73 13.12
CA ASP A 545 14.99 -7.03 14.08
C ASP A 545 15.45 -7.19 15.55
N GLU A 546 16.38 -8.11 15.83
CA GLU A 546 16.92 -8.36 17.16
C GLU A 546 18.33 -7.79 17.37
N ALA A 547 18.93 -7.22 16.33
CA ALA A 547 20.27 -6.65 16.36
C ALA A 547 20.26 -5.17 16.78
N ASP A 548 21.31 -4.76 17.49
CA ASP A 548 21.54 -3.35 17.84
C ASP A 548 22.18 -2.60 16.65
N ALA A 549 22.95 -3.32 15.82
CA ALA A 549 23.57 -2.81 14.61
C ALA A 549 23.72 -3.90 13.54
N ALA A 550 23.77 -3.49 12.27
CA ALA A 550 24.08 -4.35 11.13
C ALA A 550 25.50 -4.09 10.64
N LEU A 551 26.31 -5.15 10.52
CA LEU A 551 27.60 -5.11 9.85
C LEU A 551 27.37 -5.43 8.36
N LYS A 552 27.58 -4.41 7.54
CA LYS A 552 27.54 -4.49 6.09
C LYS A 552 28.95 -4.58 5.56
N GLY A 553 29.13 -5.20 4.41
CA GLY A 553 30.27 -4.88 3.58
C GLY A 553 29.90 -4.75 2.13
N SER A 554 30.83 -4.23 1.36
CA SER A 554 30.71 -4.10 -0.08
C SER A 554 32.02 -4.55 -0.71
N VAL A 555 31.93 -5.34 -1.76
CA VAL A 555 33.08 -5.76 -2.55
C VAL A 555 33.18 -4.85 -3.77
N ASN A 556 34.07 -3.87 -3.70
CA ASN A 556 34.61 -3.19 -4.90
C ASN A 556 36.06 -3.69 -5.09
N ASP A 557 36.92 -3.00 -5.85
CA ASP A 557 38.36 -3.33 -5.96
C ASP A 557 39.09 -3.51 -4.59
N GLN A 558 38.45 -3.07 -3.49
CA GLN A 558 38.77 -3.42 -2.10
C GLN A 558 37.49 -3.78 -1.31
N VAL A 559 37.62 -4.64 -0.30
CA VAL A 559 36.51 -4.99 0.60
C VAL A 559 36.37 -3.90 1.68
N ALA A 560 35.21 -3.25 1.74
CA ALA A 560 34.86 -2.26 2.74
C ALA A 560 33.80 -2.81 3.69
N PHE A 561 33.90 -2.51 4.98
CA PHE A 561 32.94 -2.89 6.00
C PHE A 561 32.43 -1.67 6.77
N GLN A 562 31.13 -1.66 7.05
CA GLN A 562 30.46 -0.59 7.78
C GLN A 562 29.53 -1.19 8.83
N LEU A 563 29.63 -0.69 10.07
CA LEU A 563 28.68 -1.00 11.13
C LEU A 563 27.64 0.11 11.20
N VAL A 564 26.37 -0.23 11.00
CA VAL A 564 25.26 0.72 10.86
C VAL A 564 24.20 0.44 11.91
N ASN A 565 23.71 1.45 12.61
CA ASN A 565 22.64 1.28 13.60
C ASN A 565 21.25 1.15 12.95
N ALA A 566 20.22 0.90 13.76
CA ALA A 566 18.83 0.77 13.30
C ALA A 566 18.27 2.04 12.61
N ASP A 567 18.85 3.21 12.88
CA ASP A 567 18.49 4.50 12.26
C ASP A 567 19.25 4.76 10.94
N GLY A 568 20.09 3.83 10.49
CA GLY A 568 20.88 3.96 9.26
C GLY A 568 22.16 4.79 9.40
N GLN A 569 22.55 5.18 10.62
CA GLN A 569 23.78 5.92 10.87
C GLN A 569 24.99 4.98 10.93
N VAL A 570 26.06 5.34 10.22
CA VAL A 570 27.34 4.60 10.25
C VAL A 570 28.07 4.88 11.55
N LEU A 571 28.17 3.87 12.41
CA LEU A 571 28.89 3.93 13.68
C LEU A 571 30.40 3.67 13.51
N TRP A 572 30.77 2.88 12.51
CA TRP A 572 32.15 2.48 12.25
C TRP A 572 32.35 2.05 10.79
N SER A 573 33.53 2.28 10.22
CA SER A 573 33.85 1.96 8.81
C SER A 573 35.35 1.71 8.62
N ARG A 574 35.71 0.62 7.93
CA ARG A 574 37.08 0.28 7.52
C ARG A 574 37.13 -0.48 6.20
N THR A 575 38.27 -0.41 5.53
CA THR A 575 38.61 -1.24 4.38
C THR A 575 39.73 -2.19 4.76
N GLY A 576 39.66 -3.44 4.32
CA GLY A 576 40.69 -4.43 4.63
C GLY A 576 40.21 -5.87 4.59
N SER A 577 41.10 -6.78 4.98
CA SER A 577 40.72 -8.19 5.15
C SER A 577 39.78 -8.38 6.35
N THR A 578 38.98 -9.45 6.32
CA THR A 578 38.09 -9.82 7.43
C THR A 578 38.80 -9.88 8.79
N VAL A 579 40.07 -10.30 8.79
CA VAL A 579 40.91 -10.37 9.99
C VAL A 579 41.17 -8.99 10.57
N GLN A 580 41.69 -8.08 9.75
CA GLN A 580 42.04 -6.71 10.16
C GLN A 580 40.81 -5.95 10.64
N VAL A 581 39.68 -6.13 9.97
CA VAL A 581 38.43 -5.42 10.25
C VAL A 581 37.89 -5.77 11.64
N VAL A 582 37.89 -7.05 12.02
CA VAL A 582 37.41 -7.45 13.36
C VAL A 582 38.39 -6.99 14.45
N GLU A 583 39.70 -7.09 14.21
CA GLU A 583 40.72 -6.63 15.17
C GLU A 583 40.66 -5.11 15.40
N GLU A 584 40.51 -4.33 14.33
CA GLU A 584 40.38 -2.87 14.41
C GLU A 584 39.07 -2.44 15.07
N LEU A 585 37.96 -3.14 14.80
CA LEU A 585 36.68 -2.88 15.44
C LEU A 585 36.78 -3.10 16.97
N LEU A 586 37.39 -4.20 17.40
CA LEU A 586 37.59 -4.50 18.82
C LEU A 586 38.55 -3.49 19.48
N ALA A 587 39.64 -3.13 18.80
CA ALA A 587 40.60 -2.16 19.30
C ALA A 587 39.98 -0.75 19.46
N ASP A 588 39.15 -0.32 18.50
CA ASP A 588 38.48 0.98 18.55
C ASP A 588 37.41 1.00 19.67
N ILE A 589 36.69 -0.09 19.88
CA ILE A 589 35.76 -0.23 21.03
C ILE A 589 36.51 -0.15 22.36
N GLN A 590 37.61 -0.88 22.53
CA GLN A 590 38.42 -0.83 23.75
C GLN A 590 39.00 0.57 24.02
N ARG A 591 39.43 1.30 22.98
CA ARG A 591 39.89 2.70 23.11
C ARG A 591 38.78 3.63 23.58
N LEU A 592 37.55 3.41 23.14
CA LEU A 592 36.38 4.21 23.54
C LEU A 592 35.94 3.88 24.97
N GLU A 593 35.95 2.59 25.34
CA GLU A 593 35.67 2.13 26.71
C GLU A 593 36.69 2.70 27.71
N GLY A 594 38.00 2.67 27.38
CA GLY A 594 39.07 3.22 28.23
C GLY A 594 39.07 4.76 28.37
N ARG A 595 38.48 5.50 27.41
CA ARG A 595 38.31 6.97 27.52
C ARG A 595 37.15 7.37 28.43
N GLY A 596 36.13 6.51 28.59
CA GLY A 596 34.98 6.75 29.45
C GLY A 596 35.32 6.76 30.95
N GLU A 597 36.25 5.91 31.38
CA GLU A 597 36.64 5.78 32.80
C GLU A 597 37.52 6.95 33.30
N GLY A 598 38.25 7.62 32.40
CA GLY A 598 39.06 8.80 32.75
C GLY A 598 38.23 10.07 33.01
N ALA A 599 37.06 10.19 32.40
CA ALA A 599 36.19 11.37 32.53
C ALA A 599 35.32 11.35 33.79
N THR A 600 34.96 10.16 34.29
CA THR A 600 34.15 10.02 35.51
C THR A 600 34.95 10.25 36.79
N ARG A 601 36.27 10.06 36.79
CA ARG A 601 37.12 10.25 37.97
C ARG A 601 37.48 11.70 38.29
N ARG A 602 37.32 12.64 37.34
CA ARG A 602 37.61 14.09 37.53
C ARG A 602 36.43 14.94 37.97
N ARG A 603 35.24 14.36 38.16
CA ARG A 603 34.02 15.10 38.55
C ARG A 603 33.62 14.92 40.02
N GLY A 604 34.44 14.23 40.82
CA GLY A 604 34.24 14.00 42.25
C GLY A 604 35.11 14.85 43.19
N GLU A 605 35.99 15.71 42.66
CA GLU A 605 36.78 16.67 43.44
C GLU A 605 36.70 18.05 42.78
N LYS A 606 35.62 18.78 43.11
CA LYS A 606 35.59 20.24 43.24
C LYS A 606 34.29 20.70 43.86
#